data_AF-A0A8T5QHE0-F1
#
_entry.id   AF-A0A8T5QHE0-F1
#
_cell.length_a   1.000
_cell.length_b   1.000
_cell.length_c   1.000
_cell.angle_alpha   90.00
_cell.angle_beta   90.00
_cell.angle_gamma   90.00
#
_symmetry.space_group_name_H-M   'P 1'
#
loop_
_entity.id
_entity.type
_entity.pdbx_description
1 polymer ?
#
loop_
_entity_poly.entity_id
_entity_poly.type
_entity_poly.pdbx_seq_one_letter_code
_entity_poly.pdbx_strand_id
1 'polypeptide(L)' 'MDYTAKIFVKCDPDKLAECLAPEETSFDRSSFTFSKKEGGLEFNIDANDAVALRATLNTISQLLIVFEGARKKT' A
#
# COMPACT_ATOMS: atom_id res chain seq x y z
N MET A 1 14.90 6.47 -15.03
CA MET A 1 13.51 6.75 -15.42
C MET A 1 12.73 6.56 -14.16
N ASP A 2 11.99 7.57 -13.74
CA ASP A 2 11.23 7.50 -12.50
C ASP A 2 9.85 6.90 -12.78
N TYR A 3 9.34 6.16 -11.83
CA TYR A 3 8.09 5.42 -11.91
C TYR A 3 7.17 5.87 -10.78
N THR A 4 5.93 6.16 -11.14
CA THR A 4 4.89 6.49 -10.17
C THR A 4 3.69 5.59 -10.39
N ALA A 5 3.08 5.11 -9.31
CA ALA A 5 1.85 4.32 -9.38
C ALA A 5 0.88 4.72 -8.27
N LYS A 6 -0.42 4.56 -8.56
CA LYS A 6 -1.50 4.76 -7.60
C LYS A 6 -2.37 3.52 -7.54
N ILE A 7 -2.66 3.05 -6.33
CA ILE A 7 -3.59 1.95 -6.09
C ILE A 7 -4.69 2.46 -5.18
N PHE A 8 -5.94 2.30 -5.62
CA PHE A 8 -7.10 2.60 -4.79
C PHE A 8 -7.79 1.32 -4.34
N VAL A 9 -7.86 1.10 -3.04
CA VAL A 9 -8.51 -0.06 -2.42
C VAL A 9 -9.84 0.37 -1.84
N LYS A 10 -10.94 -0.16 -2.38
CA LYS A 10 -12.29 0.07 -1.88
C LYS A 10 -12.54 -0.75 -0.63
N CYS A 11 -12.46 -0.14 0.53
CA CYS A 11 -12.66 -0.79 1.81
C CYS A 11 -13.09 0.22 2.89
N ASP A 12 -13.27 -0.26 4.11
CA ASP A 12 -13.31 0.58 5.30
C ASP A 12 -11.90 1.18 5.51
N PRO A 13 -11.72 2.49 5.27
CA PRO A 13 -10.40 3.11 5.26
C PRO A 13 -9.79 3.24 6.66
N ASP A 14 -10.61 3.22 7.71
CA ASP A 14 -10.13 3.35 9.09
C ASP A 14 -9.44 2.08 9.54
N LYS A 15 -10.08 0.93 9.31
CA LYS A 15 -9.51 -0.39 9.65
C LYS A 15 -8.24 -0.69 8.87
N LEU A 16 -8.22 -0.36 7.58
CA LEU A 16 -7.05 -0.63 6.76
C LEU A 16 -5.89 0.30 7.12
N ALA A 17 -6.17 1.59 7.37
CA ALA A 17 -5.13 2.53 7.79
C ALA A 17 -4.54 2.17 9.16
N GLU A 18 -5.35 1.69 10.10
CA GLU A 18 -4.85 1.24 11.42
C GLU A 18 -3.87 0.07 11.27
N CYS A 19 -4.18 -0.91 10.40
CA CYS A 19 -3.31 -2.04 10.13
C CYS A 19 -2.01 -1.64 9.40
N LEU A 20 -2.04 -0.55 8.61
CA LEU A 20 -0.91 -0.10 7.78
C LEU A 20 -0.10 1.05 8.41
N ALA A 21 -0.59 1.66 9.48
CA ALA A 21 0.10 2.72 10.21
C ALA A 21 1.54 2.39 10.61
N PRO A 22 1.90 1.15 11.02
CA PRO A 22 3.29 0.83 11.34
C PRO A 22 4.17 0.56 10.10
N GLU A 23 3.59 0.49 8.90
CA GLU A 23 4.25 0.02 7.68
C GLU A 23 4.51 1.11 6.64
N GLU A 24 4.22 2.37 6.95
CA GLU A 24 4.60 3.50 6.09
C GLU A 24 6.13 3.57 5.99
N THR A 25 6.67 3.03 4.89
CA THR A 25 8.10 2.72 4.76
C THR A 25 8.67 3.37 3.51
N SER A 26 9.79 4.06 3.70
CA SER A 26 10.68 4.44 2.61
C SER A 26 11.72 3.35 2.42
N PHE A 27 11.81 2.81 1.22
CA PHE A 27 12.88 1.92 0.78
C PHE A 27 13.95 2.75 0.06
N ASP A 28 15.15 2.17 -0.07
CA ASP A 28 16.33 2.85 -0.65
C ASP A 28 16.10 3.35 -2.10
N ARG A 29 15.21 2.69 -2.86
CA ARG A 29 14.92 3.00 -4.28
C ARG A 29 13.44 3.21 -4.59
N SER A 30 12.59 3.20 -3.57
CA SER A 30 11.15 3.43 -3.72
C SER A 30 10.52 3.83 -2.39
N SER A 31 9.42 4.54 -2.45
CA SER A 31 8.63 4.92 -1.29
C SER A 31 7.16 4.73 -1.60
N PHE A 32 6.36 4.46 -0.58
CA PHE A 32 4.93 4.62 -0.71
C PHE A 32 4.36 5.34 0.50
N THR A 33 3.32 6.12 0.25
CA THR A 33 2.47 6.73 1.28
C THR A 33 1.04 6.28 1.02
N PHE A 34 0.17 6.44 2.02
CA PHE A 34 -1.24 6.20 1.81
C PHE A 34 -2.10 7.30 2.42
N SER A 35 -3.26 7.53 1.82
CA SER A 35 -4.23 8.52 2.31
C SER A 35 -5.63 7.94 2.30
N LYS A 36 -6.39 8.25 3.35
CA LYS A 36 -7.81 7.93 3.40
C LYS A 36 -8.55 8.83 2.41
N LYS A 37 -9.43 8.23 1.61
CA LYS A 37 -10.33 8.92 0.69
C LYS A 37 -11.76 8.40 0.91
N GLU A 38 -12.73 9.10 0.36
CA GLU A 38 -14.11 8.64 0.38
C GLU A 38 -14.20 7.27 -0.31
N GLY A 39 -14.71 6.27 0.42
CA GLY A 39 -14.90 4.92 -0.08
C GLY A 39 -13.64 4.03 -0.12
N GLY A 40 -12.50 4.46 0.44
CA GLY A 40 -11.31 3.60 0.47
C GLY A 40 -9.99 4.26 0.83
N LEU A 41 -8.91 3.53 0.58
CA LEU A 41 -7.53 3.95 0.85
C LEU A 41 -6.77 4.06 -0.48
N GLU A 42 -6.09 5.18 -0.69
CA GLU A 42 -5.23 5.42 -1.86
C GLU A 42 -3.76 5.29 -1.46
N PHE A 43 -3.04 4.37 -2.10
CA PHE A 43 -1.59 4.25 -2.03
C PHE A 43 -0.96 5.07 -3.16
N ASN A 44 0.02 5.90 -2.82
CA ASN A 44 0.85 6.64 -3.76
C ASN A 44 2.27 6.08 -3.69
N ILE A 45 2.81 5.64 -4.82
CA ILE A 45 4.10 4.95 -4.91
C ILE A 45 5.02 5.72 -5.85
N ASP A 46 6.25 5.92 -5.41
CA ASP A 46 7.34 6.50 -6.20
C ASP A 46 8.52 5.51 -6.22
N ALA A 47 9.17 5.35 -7.36
CA ALA A 47 10.28 4.41 -7.52
C ALA A 47 11.29 4.88 -8.59
N ASN A 48 12.57 4.65 -8.35
CA ASN A 48 13.66 5.08 -9.23
C ASN A 48 13.92 4.11 -10.39
N ASP A 49 13.34 2.90 -10.33
CA ASP A 49 13.43 1.89 -11.37
C ASP A 49 12.24 0.90 -11.31
N ALA A 50 12.03 0.15 -12.40
CA ALA A 50 10.92 -0.79 -12.53
C ALA A 50 11.01 -1.97 -11.53
N VAL A 51 12.21 -2.34 -11.08
CA VAL A 51 12.41 -3.42 -10.11
C VAL A 51 11.96 -2.96 -8.73
N ALA A 52 12.30 -1.73 -8.34
CA ALA A 52 11.87 -1.09 -7.11
C ALA A 52 10.34 -0.90 -7.09
N LEU A 53 9.73 -0.45 -8.19
CA LEU A 53 8.28 -0.38 -8.32
C LEU A 53 7.63 -1.76 -8.07
N ARG A 54 8.13 -2.80 -8.75
CA ARG A 54 7.60 -4.16 -8.58
C ARG A 54 7.73 -4.66 -7.14
N ALA A 55 8.86 -4.38 -6.50
CA ALA A 55 9.08 -4.76 -5.11
C ALA A 55 8.06 -4.09 -4.17
N THR A 56 7.84 -2.78 -4.32
CA THR A 56 6.85 -2.05 -3.53
C THR A 56 5.42 -2.54 -3.76
N LEU A 57 5.05 -2.81 -5.02
CA LEU A 57 3.75 -3.39 -5.34
C LEU A 57 3.54 -4.77 -4.70
N ASN A 58 4.58 -5.60 -4.66
CA ASN A 58 4.53 -6.90 -3.98
C ASN A 58 4.34 -6.73 -2.47
N THR A 59 5.05 -5.79 -1.83
CA THR A 59 4.87 -5.48 -0.40
C THR A 59 3.44 -5.05 -0.10
N ILE A 60 2.91 -4.07 -0.85
CA ILE A 60 1.52 -3.63 -0.69
C ILE A 60 0.54 -4.79 -0.86
N SER A 61 0.76 -5.65 -1.87
CA SER A 61 -0.10 -6.82 -2.09
C SER A 61 -0.07 -7.81 -0.92
N GLN A 62 1.11 -8.06 -0.34
CA GLN A 62 1.24 -8.93 0.83
C GLN A 62 0.49 -8.37 2.04
N LEU A 63 0.55 -7.06 2.25
CA LEU A 63 -0.18 -6.40 3.34
C LEU A 63 -1.69 -6.53 3.19
N LEU A 64 -2.19 -6.35 1.97
CA LEU A 64 -3.60 -6.54 1.67
C LEU A 64 -4.03 -8.00 1.89
N ILE A 65 -3.21 -8.98 1.48
CA ILE A 65 -3.47 -10.41 1.73
C ILE A 65 -3.59 -10.69 3.24
N VAL A 66 -2.67 -10.15 4.06
CA VAL A 66 -2.70 -10.31 5.52
C VAL A 66 -3.97 -9.70 6.11
N PHE A 67 -4.32 -8.48 5.70
CA PHE A 67 -5.54 -7.79 6.15
C PHE A 67 -6.81 -8.57 5.80
N GLU A 68 -6.93 -9.06 4.57
CA GLU A 68 -8.06 -9.89 4.13
C GLU A 68 -8.14 -11.22 4.89
N GLY A 69 -6.99 -11.84 5.16
CA GLY A 69 -6.89 -13.07 5.94
C GLY A 69 -7.31 -12.88 7.40
N ALA A 70 -6.95 -11.76 8.01
CA ALA A 70 -7.38 -11.40 9.37
C ALA A 70 -8.90 -11.19 9.42
N ARG A 71 -9.49 -10.52 8.42
CA ARG A 71 -10.95 -10.32 8.33
C ARG A 71 -11.77 -11.59 8.20
N LYS A 72 -11.26 -12.65 7.53
CA LYS A 72 -12.01 -13.91 7.35
C LYS A 72 -12.09 -14.79 8.60
N LYS A 73 -11.27 -14.51 9.63
CA LYS A 73 -11.23 -15.30 10.88
C LYS A 73 -12.10 -14.72 12.01
N THR A 74 -12.87 -13.68 11.74
CA THR A 74 -13.82 -13.05 12.68
C THR A 74 -15.23 -13.23 12.16
#